data_AF-A0A965XRT5-F1
#
_entry.id   AF-A0A965XRT5-F1
#
_cell.length_a   1.000
_cell.length_b   1.000
_cell.length_c   1.000
_cell.angle_alpha   90.00
_cell.angle_beta   90.00
_cell.angle_gamma   90.00
#
_symmetry.space_group_name_H-M   'P 1'
#
loop_
_entity.id
_entity.type
_entity.pdbx_description
1 polymer ?
#
loop_
_entity_poly.entity_id
_entity_poly.type
_entity_poly.pdbx_seq_one_letter_code
_entity_poly.pdbx_strand_id
1 'polypeptide(L)'
;MSFGLRSAWTEKTGGRFMIAKEIVVNGVRKNLVVDPKASLAEVLREQLKLTGTKVGCGQGQCGACSLILDGKLVRSCVTKMSKVRDGAEVITIEGVGDPRNLHPIQLAWIAHGGAQCGFCTPGFIMSAKALLDGNPDPSRDDIRDWFQKNRNACRCTGYKQLVDAVQDAAKVLNGTMSKDELVFKIPADGRIFGTKFPRPTAVAKVTGTLDYGADAGLKLPDDTLHVALVQATVSHANILSIDTSEAEKLPGVKAVITAKEAGQVKYGVSPARYDETVFAVDRVRYVGDEIAAVAATRLDVALEAVSRIKVEYEVLPAVFTVEDAVKDGAPQLHDEFKGNLCAEVHQEFGNVAEGLENSDIVITTEMKSKRQDGAFIEMQGCIAEYDNRGVLTLTSSTQVPHYVQRTVAMVLGMDVGKVRVKKPYVGAGFGIKAAANPMELACCILAKKTRKPVKMNFTREQVFMYGRARHRFHHTITTGAKKDGTLMALKHECWLDGGAYTSFGIATVYYT
;
A
#
# COMPACT_ATOMS: atom_id res chain seq x y z
N MET A 1 28.22 4.09 -42.61
CA MET A 1 28.33 3.74 -41.17
C MET A 1 27.04 3.99 -40.35
N SER A 2 25.83 4.03 -40.95
CA SER A 2 24.59 4.36 -40.21
C SER A 2 23.71 3.17 -39.78
N PHE A 3 24.07 1.92 -40.12
CA PHE A 3 23.23 0.75 -39.85
C PHE A 3 23.43 0.09 -38.47
N GLY A 4 24.49 0.44 -37.72
CA GLY A 4 24.77 -0.14 -36.39
C GLY A 4 24.16 0.61 -35.21
N LEU A 5 23.76 1.88 -35.38
CA LEU A 5 23.19 2.68 -34.30
C LEU A 5 21.68 2.44 -34.14
N ARG A 6 20.92 2.17 -35.20
CA ARG A 6 19.48 1.91 -35.06
C ARG A 6 19.18 0.61 -34.30
N SER A 7 19.91 -0.47 -34.58
CA SER A 7 19.64 -1.79 -33.97
C SER A 7 19.91 -1.82 -32.46
N ALA A 8 21.03 -1.24 -32.00
CA ALA A 8 21.36 -1.13 -30.58
C ALA A 8 20.37 -0.25 -29.79
N TRP A 9 19.76 0.73 -30.46
CA TRP A 9 18.76 1.60 -29.86
C TRP A 9 17.38 0.94 -29.79
N THR A 10 16.96 0.19 -30.82
CA THR A 10 15.71 -0.59 -30.80
C THR A 10 15.71 -1.71 -29.75
N GLU A 11 16.87 -2.34 -29.49
CA GLU A 11 16.99 -3.32 -28.40
C GLU A 11 16.86 -2.66 -27.02
N LYS A 12 17.49 -1.49 -26.80
CA LYS A 12 17.40 -0.78 -25.50
C LYS A 12 15.99 -0.23 -25.22
N THR A 13 15.24 0.20 -26.24
CA THR A 13 13.87 0.70 -26.06
C THR A 13 12.81 -0.41 -26.07
N GLY A 14 13.18 -1.65 -26.44
CA GLY A 14 12.23 -2.74 -26.64
C GLY A 14 11.27 -2.47 -27.80
N GLY A 15 11.76 -1.82 -28.86
CA GLY A 15 10.95 -1.46 -30.04
C GLY A 15 9.99 -0.27 -29.85
N ARG A 16 10.06 0.47 -28.73
CA ARG A 16 9.19 1.63 -28.49
C ARG A 16 9.58 2.84 -29.37
N PHE A 17 8.58 3.48 -29.97
CA PHE A 17 8.71 4.78 -30.64
C PHE A 17 8.90 5.88 -29.58
N MET A 18 10.06 6.52 -29.58
CA MET A 18 10.42 7.58 -28.63
C MET A 18 10.29 8.95 -29.29
N ILE A 19 9.90 9.95 -28.51
CA ILE A 19 9.85 11.36 -28.95
C ILE A 19 10.78 12.22 -28.11
N ALA A 20 11.40 13.22 -28.75
CA ALA A 20 12.10 14.29 -28.04
C ALA A 20 11.07 15.31 -27.52
N LYS A 21 11.28 15.81 -26.30
CA LYS A 21 10.48 16.87 -25.69
C LYS A 21 11.36 17.86 -24.96
N GLU A 22 11.17 19.14 -25.23
CA GLU A 22 11.71 20.22 -24.40
C GLU A 22 10.61 20.71 -23.45
N ILE A 23 10.83 20.66 -22.14
CA ILE A 23 9.90 21.20 -21.13
C ILE A 23 10.67 21.99 -20.07
N VAL A 24 10.00 22.87 -19.34
CA VAL A 24 10.59 23.60 -18.20
C VAL A 24 10.09 22.95 -16.91
N VAL A 25 10.99 22.40 -16.09
CA VAL A 25 10.65 21.74 -14.82
C VAL A 25 11.28 22.52 -13.67
N ASN A 26 10.45 23.03 -12.77
CA ASN A 26 10.86 23.86 -11.62
C ASN A 26 11.79 25.01 -12.05
N GLY A 27 11.45 25.70 -13.14
CA GLY A 27 12.23 26.81 -13.70
C GLY A 27 13.45 26.41 -14.52
N VAL A 28 13.76 25.12 -14.66
CA VAL A 28 14.92 24.63 -15.41
C VAL A 28 14.47 23.90 -16.68
N ARG A 29 14.99 24.32 -17.84
CA ARG A 29 14.74 23.65 -19.12
C ARG A 29 15.32 22.23 -19.14
N LYS A 30 14.56 21.27 -19.65
CA LYS A 30 14.90 19.85 -19.75
C LYS A 30 14.62 19.34 -21.17
N ASN A 31 15.63 18.71 -21.76
CA ASN A 31 15.52 17.97 -23.02
C ASN A 31 15.38 16.49 -22.69
N LEU A 32 14.22 15.93 -23.01
CA LEU A 32 13.82 14.58 -22.63
C LEU A 32 13.61 13.71 -23.87
N VAL A 33 13.93 12.42 -23.73
CA VAL A 33 13.56 11.40 -24.71
C VAL A 33 12.58 10.46 -24.01
N VAL A 34 11.31 10.49 -24.44
CA VAL A 34 10.21 9.86 -23.72
C VAL A 34 9.38 8.97 -24.62
N ASP A 35 8.80 7.92 -24.03
CA ASP A 35 7.70 7.20 -24.66
C ASP A 35 6.44 8.10 -24.60
N PRO A 36 5.77 8.39 -25.73
CA PRO A 36 4.55 9.19 -25.74
C PRO A 36 3.42 8.62 -24.87
N LYS A 37 3.43 7.30 -24.61
CA LYS A 37 2.46 6.60 -23.75
C LYS A 37 2.87 6.57 -22.27
N ALA A 38 4.10 6.97 -21.92
CA ALA A 38 4.51 7.11 -20.52
C ALA A 38 3.67 8.19 -19.82
N SER A 39 3.44 8.02 -18.53
CA SER A 39 2.82 9.08 -17.73
C SER A 39 3.84 10.17 -17.40
N LEU A 40 3.38 11.40 -17.18
CA LEU A 40 4.23 12.49 -16.71
C LEU A 40 4.84 12.15 -15.33
N ALA A 41 4.10 11.46 -14.46
CA ALA A 41 4.61 10.98 -13.18
C ALA A 41 5.81 10.03 -13.35
N GLU A 42 5.71 9.09 -14.29
CA GLU A 42 6.79 8.13 -14.60
C GLU A 42 8.03 8.87 -15.09
N VAL A 43 7.90 9.79 -16.04
CA VAL A 43 9.04 10.57 -16.55
C VAL A 43 9.71 11.40 -15.45
N LEU A 44 8.92 12.13 -14.64
CA LEU A 44 9.44 12.96 -13.56
C LEU A 44 10.19 12.13 -12.51
N ARG A 45 9.63 10.99 -12.12
CA ARG A 45 10.20 10.14 -11.08
C ARG A 45 11.37 9.30 -11.57
N GLU A 46 11.25 8.68 -12.73
CA GLU A 46 12.21 7.68 -13.20
C GLU A 46 13.39 8.31 -13.93
N GLN A 47 13.14 9.27 -14.83
CA GLN A 47 14.20 9.95 -15.61
C GLN A 47 14.79 11.13 -14.87
N LEU A 48 13.95 11.95 -14.22
CA LEU A 48 14.40 13.17 -13.54
C LEU A 48 14.62 13.02 -12.04
N LYS A 49 14.32 11.84 -11.47
CA LYS A 49 14.48 11.53 -10.04
C LYS A 49 13.75 12.49 -9.09
N LEU A 50 12.68 13.13 -9.57
CA LEU A 50 11.78 13.98 -8.78
C LEU A 50 10.75 13.11 -8.06
N THR A 51 11.22 12.38 -7.04
CA THR A 51 10.42 11.42 -6.29
C THR A 51 9.41 12.07 -5.34
N GLY A 52 9.42 13.40 -5.19
CA GLY A 52 8.42 14.15 -4.44
C GLY A 52 7.02 14.07 -5.06
N THR A 53 6.94 13.83 -6.39
CA THR A 53 5.68 13.48 -7.06
C THR A 53 5.30 12.04 -6.69
N LYS A 54 4.54 11.85 -5.61
CA LYS A 54 4.19 10.52 -5.09
C LYS A 54 3.12 9.84 -5.96
N VAL A 55 3.23 8.54 -6.18
CA VAL A 55 2.23 7.76 -6.94
C VAL A 55 1.57 6.75 -6.01
N GLY A 56 0.28 6.97 -5.71
CA GLY A 56 -0.58 6.05 -4.98
C GLY A 56 -1.38 5.17 -5.94
N CYS A 57 -2.66 5.47 -6.13
CA CYS A 57 -3.58 4.64 -6.92
C CYS A 57 -3.19 4.39 -8.40
N GLY A 58 -2.33 5.22 -9.02
CA GLY A 58 -2.02 5.15 -10.46
C GLY A 58 -3.19 5.46 -11.42
N GLN A 59 -4.40 5.69 -10.90
CA GLN A 59 -5.65 5.80 -11.68
C GLN A 59 -6.30 7.20 -11.58
N GLY A 60 -5.55 8.20 -11.10
CA GLY A 60 -6.07 9.56 -10.93
C GLY A 60 -7.07 9.75 -9.78
N GLN A 61 -7.24 8.79 -8.87
CA GLN A 61 -8.30 8.89 -7.84
C GLN A 61 -7.87 9.53 -6.51
N CYS A 62 -6.55 9.59 -6.21
CA CYS A 62 -6.06 9.98 -4.88
C CYS A 62 -5.34 11.34 -4.79
N GLY A 63 -4.98 11.97 -5.92
CA GLY A 63 -4.32 13.28 -5.93
C GLY A 63 -2.90 13.31 -5.35
N ALA A 64 -2.30 12.17 -4.96
CA ALA A 64 -0.94 12.14 -4.42
C ALA A 64 0.12 12.61 -5.44
N CYS A 65 -0.16 12.39 -6.73
CA CYS A 65 0.69 12.74 -7.87
C CYS A 65 0.39 14.14 -8.43
N SER A 66 -0.34 14.98 -7.69
CA SER A 66 -0.72 16.30 -8.17
C SER A 66 0.50 17.20 -8.34
N LEU A 67 0.53 17.92 -9.44
CA LEU A 67 1.53 18.92 -9.80
C LEU A 67 0.88 20.03 -10.63
N ILE A 68 1.59 21.12 -10.88
CA ILE A 68 1.10 22.22 -11.74
C ILE A 68 1.73 22.05 -13.12
N LEU A 69 0.90 21.98 -14.16
CA LEU A 69 1.28 21.93 -15.57
C LEU A 69 0.63 23.12 -16.28
N ASP A 70 1.42 24.03 -16.84
CA ASP A 70 0.95 25.25 -17.51
C ASP A 70 -0.07 26.03 -16.66
N GLY A 71 0.26 26.27 -15.39
CA GLY A 71 -0.60 26.98 -14.42
C GLY A 71 -1.81 26.18 -13.92
N LYS A 72 -2.05 24.95 -14.41
CA LYS A 72 -3.19 24.12 -14.01
C LYS A 72 -2.77 22.95 -13.13
N LEU A 73 -3.53 22.71 -12.07
CA LEU A 73 -3.35 21.52 -11.26
C LEU A 73 -3.76 20.27 -12.05
N VAL A 74 -2.85 19.30 -12.19
CA VAL A 74 -3.09 18.04 -12.90
C VAL A 74 -2.62 16.84 -12.10
N ARG A 75 -3.25 15.69 -12.33
CA ARG A 75 -2.84 14.39 -11.78
C ARG A 75 -1.89 13.70 -12.74
N SER A 76 -0.59 13.78 -12.47
CA SER A 76 0.45 13.36 -13.42
C SER A 76 0.47 11.87 -13.78
N CYS A 77 -0.10 10.97 -12.96
CA CYS A 77 -0.17 9.54 -13.28
C CYS A 77 -1.09 9.21 -14.48
N VAL A 78 -2.07 10.08 -14.78
CA VAL A 78 -3.00 9.90 -15.92
C VAL A 78 -2.76 10.93 -17.04
N THR A 79 -1.77 11.81 -16.88
CA THR A 79 -1.31 12.73 -17.92
C THR A 79 -0.25 12.01 -18.77
N LYS A 80 -0.56 11.70 -20.02
CA LYS A 80 0.38 11.07 -20.95
C LYS A 80 1.35 12.10 -21.54
N MET A 81 2.60 11.70 -21.79
CA MET A 81 3.59 12.59 -22.41
C MET A 81 3.16 13.08 -23.78
N SER A 82 2.40 12.30 -24.56
CA SER A 82 1.82 12.76 -25.83
C SER A 82 0.94 14.02 -25.71
N LYS A 83 0.39 14.29 -24.52
CA LYS A 83 -0.43 15.48 -24.24
C LYS A 83 0.37 16.65 -23.66
N VAL A 84 1.62 16.43 -23.27
CA VAL A 84 2.51 17.49 -22.76
C VAL A 84 3.15 18.18 -23.96
N ARG A 85 2.79 19.44 -24.20
CA ARG A 85 3.35 20.23 -25.30
C ARG A 85 4.83 20.55 -25.07
N ASP A 86 5.55 20.87 -26.13
CA ASP A 86 6.89 21.41 -26.00
C ASP A 86 6.82 22.83 -25.40
N GLY A 87 7.83 23.17 -24.60
CA GLY A 87 7.87 24.39 -23.80
C GLY A 87 6.87 24.41 -22.63
N ALA A 88 6.21 23.30 -22.30
CA ALA A 88 5.31 23.23 -21.15
C ALA A 88 6.05 23.49 -19.84
N GLU A 89 5.40 24.20 -18.91
CA GLU A 89 5.94 24.47 -17.58
C GLU A 89 5.37 23.48 -16.56
N VAL A 90 6.26 22.83 -15.82
CA VAL A 90 5.93 21.86 -14.77
C VAL A 90 6.51 22.32 -13.44
N ILE A 91 5.65 22.45 -12.42
CA ILE A 91 6.07 22.71 -11.04
C ILE A 91 5.68 21.49 -10.20
N THR A 92 6.69 20.91 -9.55
CA THR A 92 6.57 19.80 -8.59
C THR A 92 6.80 20.31 -7.17
N ILE A 93 6.68 19.44 -6.16
CA ILE A 93 6.88 19.85 -4.76
C ILE A 93 8.31 20.37 -4.52
N GLU A 94 9.28 19.84 -5.25
CA GLU A 94 10.68 20.26 -5.24
C GLU A 94 10.86 21.70 -5.74
N GLY A 95 9.94 22.19 -6.58
CA GLY A 95 9.91 23.58 -7.06
C GLY A 95 9.17 24.55 -6.14
N VAL A 96 8.44 24.06 -5.13
CA VAL A 96 7.70 24.90 -4.18
C VAL A 96 8.61 25.39 -3.05
N GLY A 97 9.50 24.51 -2.57
CA GLY A 97 10.45 24.84 -1.52
C GLY A 97 11.23 23.61 -1.07
N ASP A 98 12.39 23.84 -0.46
CA ASP A 98 13.32 22.81 0.00
C ASP A 98 13.47 22.84 1.54
N PRO A 99 14.18 21.88 2.17
CA PRO A 99 14.34 21.84 3.62
C PRO A 99 14.94 23.10 4.27
N ARG A 100 15.61 23.96 3.50
CA ARG A 100 16.23 25.22 3.93
C ARG A 100 15.37 26.43 3.58
N ASN A 101 14.56 26.35 2.54
CA ASN A 101 13.67 27.42 2.10
C ASN A 101 12.23 26.91 1.94
N LEU A 102 11.51 26.86 3.05
CA LEU A 102 10.14 26.40 3.09
C LEU A 102 9.16 27.48 2.62
N HIS A 103 8.25 27.07 1.73
CA HIS A 103 7.10 27.88 1.35
C HIS A 103 6.13 28.06 2.54
N PRO A 104 5.39 29.18 2.67
CA PRO A 104 4.34 29.36 3.69
C PRO A 104 3.41 28.15 3.86
N ILE A 105 2.98 27.56 2.73
CA ILE A 105 2.16 26.33 2.72
C ILE A 105 2.88 25.17 3.41
N GLN A 106 4.16 24.93 3.09
CA GLN A 106 4.93 23.85 3.73
C GLN A 106 5.08 24.10 5.24
N LEU A 107 5.37 25.34 5.65
CA LEU A 107 5.50 25.73 7.05
C LEU A 107 4.18 25.56 7.83
N ALA A 108 3.06 26.00 7.25
CA ALA A 108 1.75 25.82 7.86
C ALA A 108 1.39 24.33 8.03
N TRP A 109 1.75 23.48 7.05
CA TRP A 109 1.58 22.04 7.16
C TRP A 109 2.35 21.44 8.34
N ILE A 110 3.55 21.95 8.62
CA ILE A 110 4.36 21.55 9.78
C ILE A 110 3.67 21.99 11.07
N ALA A 111 3.27 23.27 11.16
CA ALA A 111 2.64 23.88 12.34
C ALA A 111 1.34 23.17 12.75
N HIS A 112 0.52 22.78 11.77
CA HIS A 112 -0.78 22.12 11.99
C HIS A 112 -0.68 20.59 12.11
N GLY A 113 0.51 20.01 11.98
CA GLY A 113 0.69 18.56 12.00
C GLY A 113 0.01 17.84 10.82
N GLY A 114 -0.15 18.53 9.68
CA GLY A 114 -0.81 18.02 8.48
C GLY A 114 -0.08 16.86 7.80
N ALA A 115 1.19 16.63 8.13
CA ALA A 115 2.00 15.52 7.63
C ALA A 115 2.07 14.35 8.63
N GLN A 116 1.05 13.48 8.63
CA GLN A 116 1.07 12.24 9.43
C GLN A 116 1.99 11.16 8.82
N CYS A 117 1.46 10.26 7.99
CA CYS A 117 2.30 9.35 7.21
C CYS A 117 3.15 10.13 6.20
N GLY A 118 2.59 11.22 5.65
CA GLY A 118 3.27 12.15 4.75
C GLY A 118 3.13 11.83 3.26
N PHE A 119 2.53 10.69 2.88
CA PHE A 119 2.55 10.24 1.48
C PHE A 119 1.69 11.13 0.56
N CYS A 120 0.55 11.61 1.06
CA CYS A 120 -0.31 12.53 0.30
C CYS A 120 0.17 13.99 0.36
N THR A 121 1.10 14.31 1.28
CA THR A 121 1.47 15.69 1.61
C THR A 121 1.96 16.49 0.39
N PRO A 122 2.87 15.98 -0.46
CA PRO A 122 3.27 16.69 -1.68
C PRO A 122 2.08 17.07 -2.57
N GLY A 123 1.20 16.12 -2.90
CA GLY A 123 0.06 16.36 -3.77
C GLY A 123 -0.95 17.36 -3.18
N PHE A 124 -1.15 17.36 -1.86
CA PHE A 124 -1.98 18.37 -1.18
C PHE A 124 -1.35 19.77 -1.21
N ILE A 125 -0.03 19.88 -1.00
CA ILE A 125 0.67 21.16 -1.02
C ILE A 125 0.65 21.74 -2.45
N MET A 126 0.87 20.92 -3.48
CA MET A 126 0.73 21.35 -4.87
C MET A 126 -0.70 21.83 -5.17
N SER A 127 -1.69 21.11 -4.64
CA SER A 127 -3.09 21.48 -4.79
C SER A 127 -3.44 22.79 -4.09
N ALA A 128 -2.95 22.98 -2.86
CA ALA A 128 -3.14 24.21 -2.11
C ALA A 128 -2.45 25.40 -2.79
N LYS A 129 -1.25 25.20 -3.33
CA LYS A 129 -0.58 26.25 -4.12
C LYS A 129 -1.43 26.68 -5.30
N ALA A 130 -1.91 25.72 -6.11
CA ALA A 130 -2.76 26.04 -7.25
C ALA A 130 -4.08 26.72 -6.87
N LEU A 131 -4.65 26.40 -5.69
CA LEU A 131 -5.80 27.13 -5.16
C LEU A 131 -5.43 28.57 -4.83
N LEU A 132 -4.37 28.78 -4.04
CA LEU A 132 -3.98 30.11 -3.54
C LEU A 132 -3.44 31.03 -4.64
N ASP A 133 -2.88 30.48 -5.71
CA ASP A 133 -2.50 31.24 -6.90
C ASP A 133 -3.74 31.82 -7.64
N GLY A 134 -4.92 31.17 -7.53
CA GLY A 134 -6.17 31.59 -8.19
C GLY A 134 -7.20 32.24 -7.26
N ASN A 135 -7.17 31.93 -5.97
CA ASN A 135 -8.01 32.50 -4.91
C ASN A 135 -7.14 32.70 -3.65
N PRO A 136 -6.60 33.91 -3.42
CA PRO A 136 -5.65 34.17 -2.34
C PRO A 136 -6.26 34.22 -0.94
N ASP A 137 -7.60 34.27 -0.81
CA ASP A 137 -8.30 34.28 0.48
C ASP A 137 -9.51 33.32 0.47
N PRO A 138 -9.29 32.00 0.33
CA PRO A 138 -10.37 31.04 0.19
C PRO A 138 -11.04 30.77 1.55
N SER A 139 -12.36 30.63 1.53
CA SER A 139 -13.10 30.12 2.69
C SER A 139 -12.75 28.65 2.97
N ARG A 140 -13.12 28.15 4.16
CA ARG A 140 -12.93 26.73 4.49
C ARG A 140 -13.66 25.82 3.53
N ASP A 141 -14.83 26.24 3.06
CA ASP A 141 -15.64 25.47 2.11
C ASP A 141 -15.01 25.48 0.72
N ASP A 142 -14.48 26.63 0.26
CA ASP A 142 -13.71 26.68 -1.00
C ASP A 142 -12.52 25.71 -0.99
N ILE A 143 -11.78 25.64 0.13
CA ILE A 143 -10.65 24.73 0.28
C ILE A 143 -11.12 23.26 0.21
N ARG A 144 -12.22 22.93 0.87
CA ARG A 144 -12.80 21.57 0.87
C ARG A 144 -13.29 21.18 -0.52
N ASP A 145 -14.02 22.08 -1.19
CA ASP A 145 -14.53 21.88 -2.54
C ASP A 145 -13.39 21.74 -3.55
N TRP A 146 -12.33 22.52 -3.39
CA TRP A 146 -11.13 22.39 -4.20
C TRP A 146 -10.47 21.02 -4.05
N PHE A 147 -10.25 20.54 -2.82
CA PHE A 147 -9.68 19.22 -2.59
C PHE A 147 -10.59 18.08 -3.07
N GLN A 148 -11.90 18.24 -2.94
CA GLN A 148 -12.89 17.29 -3.45
C GLN A 148 -12.85 17.22 -4.98
N LYS A 149 -12.89 18.37 -5.67
CA LYS A 149 -12.80 18.47 -7.14
C LYS A 149 -11.52 17.86 -7.68
N ASN A 150 -10.40 18.10 -6.99
CA ASN A 150 -9.07 17.65 -7.41
C ASN A 150 -8.66 16.28 -6.85
N ARG A 151 -9.59 15.61 -6.14
CA ARG A 151 -9.44 14.24 -5.65
C ARG A 151 -8.25 14.06 -4.71
N ASN A 152 -7.92 15.07 -3.91
CA ASN A 152 -6.84 14.98 -2.92
C ASN A 152 -7.31 14.12 -1.75
N ALA A 153 -6.84 12.87 -1.67
CA ALA A 153 -7.25 11.91 -0.66
C ALA A 153 -6.22 11.80 0.48
N CYS A 154 -6.68 11.91 1.72
CA CYS A 154 -5.88 11.64 2.90
C CYS A 154 -6.58 10.61 3.79
N ARG A 155 -5.84 9.57 4.19
CA ARG A 155 -6.38 8.51 5.09
C ARG A 155 -6.00 8.70 6.56
N CYS A 156 -5.13 9.67 6.88
CA CYS A 156 -4.56 9.81 8.21
C CYS A 156 -5.17 10.97 9.03
N THR A 157 -5.40 12.14 8.41
CA THR A 157 -5.65 13.38 9.15
C THR A 157 -7.11 13.65 9.45
N GLY A 158 -8.04 13.12 8.65
CA GLY A 158 -9.44 13.58 8.69
C GLY A 158 -9.63 14.98 8.10
N TYR A 159 -8.68 15.45 7.27
CA TYR A 159 -8.70 16.69 6.48
C TYR A 159 -8.65 18.02 7.24
N LYS A 160 -9.18 18.10 8.47
CA LYS A 160 -9.28 19.35 9.23
C LYS A 160 -7.95 20.13 9.30
N GLN A 161 -6.87 19.46 9.69
CA GLN A 161 -5.53 20.07 9.79
C GLN A 161 -4.98 20.54 8.45
N LEU A 162 -5.41 19.92 7.34
CA LEU A 162 -5.01 20.33 6.00
C LEU A 162 -5.71 21.64 5.60
N VAL A 163 -7.00 21.77 5.93
CA VAL A 163 -7.76 23.00 5.73
C VAL A 163 -7.19 24.12 6.61
N ASP A 164 -6.90 23.84 7.89
CA ASP A 164 -6.30 24.81 8.82
C ASP A 164 -4.95 25.32 8.29
N ALA A 165 -4.12 24.42 7.75
CA ALA A 165 -2.84 24.79 7.15
C ALA A 165 -2.97 25.66 5.89
N VAL A 166 -3.96 25.41 5.03
CA VAL A 166 -4.20 26.28 3.85
C VAL A 166 -4.63 27.68 4.28
N GLN A 167 -5.52 27.79 5.26
CA GLN A 167 -5.99 29.10 5.74
C GLN A 167 -4.85 29.94 6.32
N ASP A 168 -4.01 29.38 7.19
CA ASP A 168 -2.92 30.18 7.75
C ASP A 168 -1.80 30.44 6.72
N ALA A 169 -1.59 29.53 5.75
CA ALA A 169 -0.70 29.82 4.63
C ALA A 169 -1.22 30.99 3.78
N ALA A 170 -2.54 31.09 3.56
CA ALA A 170 -3.17 32.22 2.86
C ALA A 170 -2.92 33.54 3.60
N LYS A 171 -3.11 33.55 4.94
CA LYS A 171 -2.83 34.73 5.78
C LYS A 171 -1.37 35.17 5.73
N VAL A 172 -0.44 34.23 5.65
CA VAL A 172 0.98 34.57 5.49
C VAL A 172 1.26 35.13 4.10
N LEU A 173 0.65 34.56 3.06
CA LEU A 173 0.84 35.01 1.68
C LEU A 173 0.21 36.38 1.40
N ASN A 174 -0.90 36.72 2.06
CA ASN A 174 -1.56 38.02 1.91
C ASN A 174 -1.03 39.10 2.88
N GLY A 175 -0.06 38.76 3.74
CA GLY A 175 0.58 39.69 4.67
C GLY A 175 -0.19 39.99 5.95
N THR A 176 -1.30 39.29 6.23
CA THR A 176 -2.07 39.46 7.48
C THR A 176 -1.52 38.64 8.66
N MET A 177 -0.56 37.76 8.40
CA MET A 177 0.17 36.98 9.39
C MET A 177 1.66 36.91 8.99
N SER A 178 2.56 36.93 9.96
CA SER A 178 4.00 36.72 9.70
C SER A 178 4.35 35.23 9.63
N LYS A 179 5.40 34.85 8.89
CA LYS A 179 5.90 33.47 8.88
C LYS A 179 6.29 32.96 10.28
N ASP A 180 6.82 33.84 11.12
CA ASP A 180 7.31 33.50 12.47
C ASP A 180 6.20 33.06 13.42
N GLU A 181 4.94 33.44 13.15
CA GLU A 181 3.78 32.98 13.92
C GLU A 181 3.46 31.49 13.69
N LEU A 182 3.87 30.93 12.54
CA LEU A 182 3.74 29.49 12.26
C LEU A 182 4.87 28.67 12.89
N VAL A 183 5.96 29.30 13.31
CA VAL A 183 7.10 28.62 13.91
C VAL A 183 6.75 28.28 15.36
N PHE A 184 6.90 27.00 15.72
CA PHE A 184 6.68 26.56 17.09
C PHE A 184 7.67 27.22 18.04
N LYS A 185 7.14 27.90 19.07
CA LYS A 185 7.92 28.54 20.12
C LYS A 185 8.04 27.58 21.29
N ILE A 186 9.28 27.25 21.68
CA ILE A 186 9.53 26.42 22.86
C ILE A 186 8.96 27.14 24.09
N PRO A 187 8.11 26.48 24.90
CA PRO A 187 7.59 27.09 26.12
C PRO A 187 8.69 27.51 27.09
N ALA A 188 8.40 28.46 27.97
CA ALA A 188 9.38 29.00 28.91
C ALA A 188 9.96 27.94 29.86
N ASP A 189 9.20 26.89 30.17
CA ASP A 189 9.65 25.75 30.99
C ASP A 189 10.46 24.70 30.20
N GLY A 190 10.69 24.92 28.89
CA GLY A 190 11.42 24.02 28.01
C GLY A 190 10.67 22.74 27.64
N ARG A 191 9.42 22.55 28.09
CA ARG A 191 8.69 21.29 27.94
C ARG A 191 8.10 21.15 26.54
N ILE A 192 8.37 20.03 25.87
CA ILE A 192 7.71 19.66 24.60
C ILE A 192 6.59 18.63 24.77
N PHE A 193 6.61 17.83 25.84
CA PHE A 193 5.58 16.82 26.10
C PHE A 193 4.23 17.49 26.37
N GLY A 194 3.18 17.03 25.69
CA GLY A 194 1.84 17.62 25.76
C GLY A 194 1.66 18.88 24.91
N THR A 195 2.68 19.30 24.17
CA THR A 195 2.63 20.47 23.26
C THR A 195 2.39 20.08 21.81
N LYS A 196 2.36 21.07 20.92
CA LYS A 196 2.29 20.91 19.46
C LYS A 196 3.66 20.90 18.78
N PHE A 197 4.74 20.56 19.51
CA PHE A 197 6.08 20.49 18.94
C PHE A 197 6.07 19.65 17.65
N PRO A 198 6.52 20.20 16.50
CA PRO A 198 6.43 19.49 15.24
C PRO A 198 7.22 18.18 15.24
N ARG A 199 6.66 17.15 14.60
CA ARG A 199 7.36 15.87 14.46
C ARG A 199 8.67 16.06 13.66
N PRO A 200 9.77 15.36 14.00
CA PRO A 200 11.06 15.52 13.30
C PRO A 200 10.99 15.27 11.79
N THR A 201 10.08 14.41 11.35
CA THR A 201 9.92 14.02 9.94
C THR A 201 9.11 15.01 9.09
N ALA A 202 8.58 16.09 9.68
CA ALA A 202 7.64 16.98 9.01
C ALA A 202 8.28 17.66 7.79
N VAL A 203 9.48 18.24 7.95
CA VAL A 203 10.21 18.94 6.88
C VAL A 203 10.42 18.04 5.66
N ALA A 204 10.90 16.81 5.87
CA ALA A 204 11.14 15.87 4.78
C ALA A 204 9.85 15.45 4.05
N LYS A 205 8.72 15.38 4.77
CA LYS A 205 7.40 15.06 4.20
C LYS A 205 6.81 16.19 3.38
N VAL A 206 6.91 17.43 3.86
CA VAL A 206 6.34 18.60 3.16
C VAL A 206 7.17 19.05 1.96
N THR A 207 8.45 18.65 1.90
CA THR A 207 9.35 18.94 0.77
C THR A 207 9.45 17.79 -0.23
N GLY A 208 8.81 16.64 0.06
CA GLY A 208 8.89 15.46 -0.81
C GLY A 208 10.25 14.73 -0.80
N THR A 209 11.18 15.15 0.05
CA THR A 209 12.56 14.61 0.15
C THR A 209 12.66 13.31 0.95
N LEU A 210 11.57 12.89 1.58
CA LEU A 210 11.45 11.62 2.29
C LEU A 210 11.14 10.47 1.30
N ASP A 211 12.02 9.46 1.26
CA ASP A 211 11.84 8.28 0.43
C ASP A 211 10.93 7.24 1.09
N TYR A 212 9.92 6.81 0.34
CA TYR A 212 9.11 5.61 0.58
C TYR A 212 9.68 4.41 -0.19
N GLY A 213 9.06 3.23 -0.05
CA GLY A 213 9.57 2.00 -0.70
C GLY A 213 9.74 2.13 -2.21
N ALA A 214 8.74 2.69 -2.90
CA ALA A 214 8.80 2.92 -4.35
C ALA A 214 9.83 3.98 -4.75
N ASP A 215 10.13 4.96 -3.87
CA ASP A 215 11.15 5.98 -4.14
C ASP A 215 12.55 5.39 -4.00
N ALA A 216 12.79 4.58 -2.96
CA ALA A 216 14.04 3.86 -2.76
C ALA A 216 14.34 2.92 -3.95
N GLY A 217 13.31 2.28 -4.52
CA GLY A 217 13.43 1.39 -5.67
C GLY A 217 13.89 2.07 -6.97
N LEU A 218 13.81 3.41 -7.05
CA LEU A 218 14.30 4.21 -8.19
C LEU A 218 15.77 4.60 -8.08
N LYS A 219 16.39 4.31 -6.93
CA LYS A 219 17.79 4.58 -6.59
C LYS A 219 18.64 3.30 -6.54
N LEU A 220 18.06 2.17 -6.94
CA LEU A 220 18.75 0.90 -7.07
C LEU A 220 19.53 0.83 -8.40
N PRO A 221 20.50 -0.09 -8.54
CA PRO A 221 21.24 -0.29 -9.78
C PRO A 221 20.34 -0.61 -10.98
N ASP A 222 20.80 -0.25 -12.18
CA ASP A 222 20.04 -0.42 -13.43
C ASP A 222 19.68 -1.87 -13.76
N ASP A 223 20.39 -2.85 -13.19
CA ASP A 223 20.15 -4.27 -13.40
C ASP A 223 19.17 -4.89 -12.40
N THR A 224 18.51 -4.06 -11.58
CA THR A 224 17.42 -4.44 -10.67
C THR A 224 16.25 -5.01 -11.45
N LEU A 225 15.74 -6.16 -11.01
CA LEU A 225 14.62 -6.83 -11.65
C LEU A 225 13.28 -6.32 -11.11
N HIS A 226 12.29 -6.27 -11.99
CA HIS A 226 10.90 -5.98 -11.67
C HIS A 226 10.13 -7.29 -11.57
N VAL A 227 9.31 -7.41 -10.52
CA VAL A 227 8.49 -8.60 -10.28
C VAL A 227 7.02 -8.34 -10.58
N ALA A 228 6.37 -9.32 -11.19
CA ALA A 228 4.92 -9.40 -11.35
C ALA A 228 4.40 -10.75 -10.86
N LEU A 229 3.15 -10.79 -10.38
CA LEU A 229 2.50 -12.00 -9.87
C LEU A 229 1.44 -12.50 -10.86
N VAL A 230 1.26 -13.81 -10.91
CA VAL A 230 0.05 -14.47 -11.41
C VAL A 230 -0.87 -14.69 -10.22
N GLN A 231 -2.10 -14.20 -10.30
CA GLN A 231 -3.11 -14.31 -9.26
C GLN A 231 -4.37 -14.97 -9.81
N ALA A 232 -5.06 -15.74 -8.97
CA ALA A 232 -6.26 -16.47 -9.34
C ALA A 232 -7.38 -15.52 -9.78
N THR A 233 -8.03 -15.86 -10.88
CA THR A 233 -9.20 -15.12 -11.41
C THR A 233 -10.53 -15.77 -10.99
N VAL A 234 -10.47 -16.87 -10.25
CA VAL A 234 -11.62 -17.64 -9.74
C VAL A 234 -11.54 -17.72 -8.21
N SER A 235 -12.69 -17.85 -7.55
CA SER A 235 -12.77 -17.80 -6.08
C SER A 235 -12.45 -19.12 -5.38
N HIS A 236 -12.64 -20.26 -6.06
CA HIS A 236 -12.33 -21.58 -5.51
C HIS A 236 -12.14 -22.56 -6.68
N ALA A 237 -10.99 -23.21 -6.77
CA ALA A 237 -10.73 -24.20 -7.81
C ALA A 237 -9.54 -25.10 -7.46
N ASN A 238 -9.57 -26.36 -7.91
CA ASN A 238 -8.35 -27.18 -7.96
C ASN A 238 -7.45 -26.67 -9.09
N ILE A 239 -6.14 -26.66 -8.85
CA ILE A 239 -5.12 -26.36 -9.86
C ILE A 239 -4.75 -27.68 -10.54
N LEU A 240 -5.11 -27.82 -11.82
CA LEU A 240 -4.80 -28.99 -12.61
C LEU A 240 -3.37 -28.92 -13.17
N SER A 241 -2.97 -27.75 -13.69
CA SER A 241 -1.65 -27.54 -14.25
C SER A 241 -1.25 -26.06 -14.24
N ILE A 242 0.06 -25.81 -14.21
CA ILE A 242 0.67 -24.49 -14.39
C ILE A 242 1.78 -24.63 -15.44
N ASP A 243 1.62 -23.98 -16.59
CA ASP A 243 2.61 -23.95 -17.67
C ASP A 243 3.30 -22.58 -17.73
N THR A 244 4.60 -22.57 -17.42
CA THR A 244 5.47 -21.38 -17.43
C THR A 244 6.32 -21.26 -18.70
N SER A 245 6.26 -22.24 -19.61
CA SER A 245 7.25 -22.41 -20.68
C SER A 245 7.32 -21.23 -21.64
N GLU A 246 6.19 -20.61 -21.99
CA GLU A 246 6.14 -19.44 -22.88
C GLU A 246 6.60 -18.15 -22.19
N ALA A 247 6.41 -18.05 -20.88
CA ALA A 247 6.89 -16.92 -20.09
C ALA A 247 8.42 -16.96 -19.95
N GLU A 248 8.98 -18.14 -19.72
CA GLU A 248 10.43 -18.35 -19.56
C GLU A 248 11.24 -18.03 -20.83
N LYS A 249 10.64 -18.23 -22.01
CA LYS A 249 11.26 -17.91 -23.31
C LYS A 249 11.29 -16.40 -23.62
N LEU A 250 10.53 -15.58 -22.90
CA LEU A 250 10.41 -14.15 -23.22
C LEU A 250 11.73 -13.40 -22.94
N PRO A 251 12.30 -12.69 -23.92
CA PRO A 251 13.52 -11.91 -23.71
C PRO A 251 13.35 -10.89 -22.56
N GLY A 252 14.29 -10.93 -21.62
CA GLY A 252 14.27 -10.07 -20.43
C GLY A 252 13.73 -10.73 -19.17
N VAL A 253 13.02 -11.87 -19.28
CA VAL A 253 12.69 -12.71 -18.13
C VAL A 253 13.97 -13.35 -17.57
N LYS A 254 14.10 -13.36 -16.24
CA LYS A 254 15.28 -13.87 -15.52
C LYS A 254 14.96 -15.01 -14.58
N ALA A 255 13.74 -15.06 -14.06
CA ALA A 255 13.26 -16.20 -13.31
C ALA A 255 11.73 -16.22 -13.31
N VAL A 256 11.18 -17.42 -13.39
CA VAL A 256 9.80 -17.74 -13.01
C VAL A 256 9.87 -18.66 -11.78
N ILE A 257 8.97 -18.45 -10.84
CA ILE A 257 8.79 -19.30 -9.66
C ILE A 257 7.31 -19.61 -9.44
N THR A 258 7.04 -20.81 -8.98
CA THR A 258 5.73 -21.33 -8.56
C THR A 258 5.87 -21.94 -7.16
N ALA A 259 4.84 -22.63 -6.66
CA ALA A 259 4.95 -23.44 -5.45
C ALA A 259 6.11 -24.46 -5.48
N LYS A 260 6.55 -24.91 -6.67
CA LYS A 260 7.70 -25.83 -6.83
C LYS A 260 9.00 -25.23 -6.30
N GLU A 261 9.27 -23.97 -6.62
CA GLU A 261 10.49 -23.27 -6.17
C GLU A 261 10.34 -22.63 -4.80
N ALA A 262 9.13 -22.18 -4.46
CA ALA A 262 8.86 -21.52 -3.19
C ALA A 262 8.76 -22.49 -2.01
N GLY A 263 8.45 -23.75 -2.28
CA GLY A 263 8.12 -24.74 -1.26
C GLY A 263 6.73 -24.51 -0.66
N GLN A 264 6.38 -25.37 0.31
CA GLN A 264 5.04 -25.44 0.90
C GLN A 264 5.07 -25.17 2.42
N VAL A 265 6.10 -24.46 2.90
CA VAL A 265 6.17 -24.07 4.32
C VAL A 265 5.02 -23.12 4.60
N LYS A 266 4.06 -23.60 5.42
CA LYS A 266 2.93 -22.79 5.86
C LYS A 266 3.41 -21.67 6.78
N TYR A 267 2.86 -20.48 6.61
CA TYR A 267 3.05 -19.33 7.47
C TYR A 267 1.72 -18.69 7.84
N GLY A 268 1.79 -17.68 8.71
CA GLY A 268 0.65 -16.91 9.18
C GLY A 268 1.09 -15.94 10.26
N VAL A 269 0.15 -15.20 10.84
CA VAL A 269 0.44 -14.26 11.93
C VAL A 269 0.70 -14.99 13.25
N SER A 270 -0.05 -16.06 13.52
CA SER A 270 0.02 -16.81 14.77
C SER A 270 0.53 -18.23 14.53
N PRO A 271 1.55 -18.72 15.27
CA PRO A 271 2.00 -20.11 15.17
C PRO A 271 0.93 -21.12 15.58
N ALA A 272 -0.14 -20.68 16.26
CA ALA A 272 -1.28 -21.54 16.55
C ALA A 272 -1.97 -22.03 15.26
N ARG A 273 -1.92 -21.26 14.17
CA ARG A 273 -2.49 -21.60 12.87
C ARG A 273 -1.66 -20.98 11.75
N TYR A 274 -0.76 -21.76 11.19
CA TYR A 274 -0.13 -21.46 9.90
C TYR A 274 -0.85 -22.23 8.82
N ASP A 275 -1.50 -21.52 7.91
CA ASP A 275 -2.44 -22.08 6.93
C ASP A 275 -2.21 -21.56 5.50
N GLU A 276 -1.21 -20.70 5.30
CA GLU A 276 -0.94 -20.05 4.03
C GLU A 276 0.45 -20.43 3.50
N THR A 277 0.57 -20.69 2.21
CA THR A 277 1.84 -20.88 1.50
C THR A 277 2.13 -19.67 0.61
N VAL A 278 3.38 -19.52 0.15
CA VAL A 278 3.76 -18.37 -0.72
C VAL A 278 2.90 -18.32 -1.99
N PHE A 279 2.64 -19.50 -2.56
CA PHE A 279 1.75 -19.68 -3.69
C PHE A 279 0.77 -20.80 -3.39
N ALA A 280 -0.41 -20.75 -4.00
CA ALA A 280 -1.37 -21.83 -4.05
C ALA A 280 -0.71 -23.10 -4.60
N VAL A 281 -0.90 -24.20 -3.89
CA VAL A 281 -0.23 -25.49 -4.18
C VAL A 281 -1.14 -26.39 -5.00
N ASP A 282 -2.29 -26.72 -4.41
CA ASP A 282 -3.25 -27.70 -4.91
C ASP A 282 -4.56 -27.04 -5.35
N ARG A 283 -4.96 -25.99 -4.65
CA ARG A 283 -6.19 -25.25 -4.90
C ARG A 283 -6.01 -23.75 -4.66
N VAL A 284 -6.73 -22.96 -5.43
CA VAL A 284 -6.94 -21.53 -5.17
C VAL A 284 -8.15 -21.38 -4.25
N ARG A 285 -8.02 -20.54 -3.22
CA ARG A 285 -9.00 -20.42 -2.13
C ARG A 285 -9.80 -19.11 -2.13
N TYR A 286 -9.36 -18.14 -2.94
CA TYR A 286 -10.07 -16.88 -3.16
C TYR A 286 -9.62 -16.22 -4.46
N VAL A 287 -10.40 -15.26 -4.97
CA VAL A 287 -9.99 -14.45 -6.11
C VAL A 287 -8.82 -13.55 -5.70
N GLY A 288 -7.69 -13.67 -6.40
CA GLY A 288 -6.44 -13.00 -6.05
C GLY A 288 -5.38 -13.90 -5.43
N ASP A 289 -5.70 -15.17 -5.11
CA ASP A 289 -4.73 -16.13 -4.55
C ASP A 289 -3.50 -16.26 -5.44
N GLU A 290 -2.31 -16.16 -4.85
CA GLU A 290 -1.06 -16.06 -5.56
C GLU A 290 -0.62 -17.42 -6.11
N ILE A 291 -0.22 -17.50 -7.38
CA ILE A 291 0.07 -18.80 -8.05
C ILE A 291 1.53 -18.88 -8.50
N ALA A 292 2.04 -17.79 -9.05
CA ALA A 292 3.39 -17.71 -9.57
C ALA A 292 3.92 -16.28 -9.52
N ALA A 293 5.24 -16.13 -9.66
CA ALA A 293 5.89 -14.84 -9.82
C ALA A 293 6.95 -14.87 -10.92
N VAL A 294 7.09 -13.75 -11.62
CA VAL A 294 8.10 -13.55 -12.66
C VAL A 294 8.98 -12.38 -12.30
N ALA A 295 10.31 -12.55 -12.36
CA ALA A 295 11.28 -11.46 -12.35
C ALA A 295 11.81 -11.20 -13.76
N ALA A 296 11.71 -9.95 -14.21
CA ALA A 296 12.22 -9.51 -15.51
C ALA A 296 13.01 -8.20 -15.41
N THR A 297 13.75 -7.85 -16.47
CA THR A 297 14.55 -6.61 -16.54
C THR A 297 13.70 -5.33 -16.55
N ARG A 298 12.42 -5.43 -16.90
CA ARG A 298 11.46 -4.31 -16.94
C ARG A 298 10.09 -4.78 -16.47
N LEU A 299 9.30 -3.85 -15.93
CA LEU A 299 7.95 -4.16 -15.45
C LEU A 299 7.02 -4.63 -16.57
N ASP A 300 7.07 -4.01 -17.75
CA ASP A 300 6.20 -4.39 -18.86
C ASP A 300 6.52 -5.80 -19.39
N VAL A 301 7.80 -6.18 -19.43
CA VAL A 301 8.22 -7.55 -19.74
C VAL A 301 7.73 -8.54 -18.66
N ALA A 302 7.80 -8.17 -17.37
CA ALA A 302 7.25 -9.03 -16.31
C ALA A 302 5.73 -9.20 -16.45
N LEU A 303 5.00 -8.13 -16.79
CA LEU A 303 3.55 -8.14 -17.02
C LEU A 303 3.16 -8.95 -18.27
N GLU A 304 3.95 -8.88 -19.34
CA GLU A 304 3.77 -9.72 -20.53
C GLU A 304 4.09 -11.19 -20.24
N ALA A 305 5.11 -11.47 -19.43
CA ALA A 305 5.46 -12.84 -19.06
C ALA A 305 4.35 -13.49 -18.21
N VAL A 306 3.79 -12.79 -17.22
CA VAL A 306 2.69 -13.35 -16.42
C VAL A 306 1.44 -13.63 -17.25
N SER A 307 1.16 -12.85 -18.31
CA SER A 307 0.01 -13.12 -19.20
C SER A 307 0.21 -14.33 -20.12
N ARG A 308 1.45 -14.82 -20.24
CA ARG A 308 1.80 -16.05 -20.98
C ARG A 308 1.81 -17.31 -20.11
N ILE A 309 1.72 -17.18 -18.79
CA ILE A 309 1.60 -18.33 -17.89
C ILE A 309 0.17 -18.85 -17.96
N LYS A 310 -0.01 -20.12 -18.32
CA LYS A 310 -1.31 -20.77 -18.39
C LYS A 310 -1.56 -21.54 -17.11
N VAL A 311 -2.72 -21.32 -16.51
CA VAL A 311 -3.18 -22.07 -15.33
C VAL A 311 -4.50 -22.73 -15.68
N GLU A 312 -4.54 -24.05 -15.57
CA GLU A 312 -5.75 -24.84 -15.79
C GLU A 312 -6.41 -25.13 -14.45
N TYR A 313 -7.72 -24.87 -14.39
CA TYR A 313 -8.52 -25.03 -13.19
C TYR A 313 -9.65 -26.02 -13.40
N GLU A 314 -9.96 -26.77 -12.35
CA GLU A 314 -11.28 -27.33 -12.14
C GLU A 314 -12.00 -26.44 -11.12
N VAL A 315 -12.97 -25.64 -11.57
CA VAL A 315 -13.68 -24.68 -10.72
C VAL A 315 -14.59 -25.40 -9.74
N LEU A 316 -14.50 -25.02 -8.47
CA LEU A 316 -15.28 -25.59 -7.37
C LEU A 316 -16.33 -24.59 -6.87
N PRO A 317 -17.41 -25.07 -6.22
CA PRO A 317 -18.34 -24.19 -5.52
C PRO A 317 -17.62 -23.32 -4.49
N ALA A 318 -17.96 -22.03 -4.41
CA ALA A 318 -17.40 -21.09 -3.45
C ALA A 318 -18.48 -20.61 -2.46
N VAL A 319 -18.07 -20.36 -1.22
CA VAL A 319 -18.90 -19.78 -0.16
C VAL A 319 -18.41 -18.38 0.20
N PHE A 320 -19.33 -17.47 0.52
CA PHE A 320 -19.02 -16.04 0.73
C PHE A 320 -19.54 -15.48 2.05
N THR A 321 -20.16 -16.33 2.87
CA THR A 321 -20.70 -15.98 4.18
C THR A 321 -20.34 -17.05 5.19
N VAL A 322 -20.29 -16.69 6.48
CA VAL A 322 -20.02 -17.67 7.55
C VAL A 322 -21.17 -18.68 7.62
N GLU A 323 -22.40 -18.19 7.48
CA GLU A 323 -23.63 -18.98 7.52
C GLU A 323 -23.65 -20.05 6.43
N ASP A 324 -23.10 -19.77 5.24
CA ASP A 324 -22.97 -20.77 4.18
C ASP A 324 -21.76 -21.68 4.36
N ALA A 325 -20.66 -21.16 4.93
CA ALA A 325 -19.41 -21.91 5.10
C ALA A 325 -19.51 -23.01 6.16
N VAL A 326 -20.38 -22.85 7.17
CA VAL A 326 -20.53 -23.83 8.27
C VAL A 326 -21.65 -24.85 8.04
N LYS A 327 -22.40 -24.76 6.94
CA LYS A 327 -23.46 -25.73 6.60
C LYS A 327 -22.89 -27.10 6.26
N ASP A 328 -23.63 -28.15 6.59
CA ASP A 328 -23.33 -29.50 6.14
C ASP A 328 -23.26 -29.55 4.60
N GLY A 329 -22.18 -30.15 4.08
CA GLY A 329 -21.93 -30.23 2.64
C GLY A 329 -21.34 -28.96 2.01
N ALA A 330 -21.08 -27.91 2.79
CA ALA A 330 -20.31 -26.76 2.31
C ALA A 330 -18.92 -27.20 1.81
N PRO A 331 -18.38 -26.58 0.74
CA PRO A 331 -17.06 -26.89 0.24
C PRO A 331 -16.00 -26.69 1.32
N GLN A 332 -15.17 -27.72 1.53
CA GLN A 332 -14.10 -27.70 2.53
C GLN A 332 -12.89 -26.95 1.95
N LEU A 333 -12.51 -25.83 2.58
CA LEU A 333 -11.43 -24.98 2.09
C LEU A 333 -10.03 -25.46 2.52
N HIS A 334 -9.97 -25.99 3.75
CA HIS A 334 -8.75 -26.51 4.37
C HIS A 334 -9.06 -27.85 5.01
N ASP A 335 -8.43 -28.91 4.50
CA ASP A 335 -8.72 -30.29 4.91
C ASP A 335 -8.53 -30.53 6.44
N GLU A 336 -7.67 -29.73 7.06
CA GLU A 336 -7.35 -29.76 8.50
C GLU A 336 -8.44 -29.15 9.39
N PHE A 337 -9.30 -28.27 8.85
CA PHE A 337 -10.31 -27.50 9.59
C PHE A 337 -11.72 -27.89 9.17
N LYS A 338 -12.19 -29.02 9.69
CA LYS A 338 -13.52 -29.57 9.37
C LYS A 338 -14.63 -28.55 9.60
N GLY A 339 -15.60 -28.50 8.68
CA GLY A 339 -16.73 -27.57 8.75
C GLY A 339 -16.32 -26.10 8.58
N ASN A 340 -15.12 -25.85 8.04
CA ASN A 340 -14.54 -24.51 7.89
C ASN A 340 -14.37 -23.74 9.22
N LEU A 341 -14.30 -24.46 10.34
CA LEU A 341 -14.07 -23.90 11.67
C LEU A 341 -12.58 -23.98 12.04
N CYS A 342 -11.86 -22.86 11.92
CA CYS A 342 -10.43 -22.82 12.21
C CYS A 342 -10.11 -22.69 13.71
N ALA A 343 -10.96 -21.99 14.46
CA ALA A 343 -10.81 -21.76 15.89
C ALA A 343 -12.15 -21.48 16.55
N GLU A 344 -12.28 -21.92 17.79
CA GLU A 344 -13.42 -21.68 18.67
C GLU A 344 -12.87 -21.33 20.06
N VAL A 345 -13.45 -20.32 20.71
CA VAL A 345 -13.01 -19.83 22.03
C VAL A 345 -14.26 -19.65 22.89
N HIS A 346 -14.22 -20.22 24.10
CA HIS A 346 -15.28 -20.07 25.09
C HIS A 346 -14.71 -19.40 26.33
N GLN A 347 -15.44 -18.41 26.85
CA GLN A 347 -15.11 -17.73 28.09
C GLN A 347 -16.38 -17.63 28.94
N GLU A 348 -16.26 -17.94 30.23
CA GLU A 348 -17.35 -17.80 31.18
C GLU A 348 -16.82 -17.19 32.48
N PHE A 349 -17.51 -16.15 32.95
CA PHE A 349 -17.15 -15.42 34.17
C PHE A 349 -18.39 -15.32 35.07
N GLY A 350 -18.35 -16.00 36.22
CA GLY A 350 -19.52 -16.10 37.11
C GLY A 350 -20.65 -16.95 36.52
N ASN A 351 -21.87 -16.79 37.03
CA ASN A 351 -23.06 -17.51 36.56
C ASN A 351 -23.91 -16.61 35.67
N VAL A 352 -23.65 -16.64 34.35
CA VAL A 352 -24.35 -15.77 33.39
C VAL A 352 -25.84 -16.11 33.30
N ALA A 353 -26.21 -17.38 33.43
CA ALA A 353 -27.61 -17.82 33.36
C ALA A 353 -28.42 -17.25 34.53
N GLU A 354 -27.91 -17.36 35.76
CA GLU A 354 -28.53 -16.78 36.95
C GLU A 354 -28.59 -15.25 36.87
N GLY A 355 -27.55 -14.59 36.36
CA GLY A 355 -27.55 -13.13 36.17
C GLY A 355 -28.63 -12.68 35.17
N LEU A 356 -28.87 -13.45 34.09
CA LEU A 356 -29.95 -13.18 33.15
C LEU A 356 -31.34 -13.44 33.76
N GLU A 357 -31.50 -14.51 34.54
CA GLU A 357 -32.75 -14.84 35.22
C GLU A 357 -33.12 -13.77 36.26
N ASN A 358 -32.14 -13.26 37.00
CA ASN A 358 -32.32 -12.20 38.01
C ASN A 358 -32.35 -10.78 37.43
N SER A 359 -32.40 -10.63 36.10
CA SER A 359 -32.51 -9.33 35.44
C SER A 359 -33.97 -8.90 35.30
N ASP A 360 -34.25 -7.61 35.53
CA ASP A 360 -35.58 -7.06 35.25
C ASP A 360 -35.84 -6.85 33.76
N ILE A 361 -34.77 -6.61 32.99
CA ILE A 361 -34.78 -6.29 31.57
C ILE A 361 -33.74 -7.17 30.88
N VAL A 362 -34.16 -7.93 29.87
CA VAL A 362 -33.27 -8.74 29.04
C VAL A 362 -33.47 -8.36 27.58
N ILE A 363 -32.39 -7.96 26.91
CA ILE A 363 -32.43 -7.53 25.50
C ILE A 363 -31.42 -8.36 24.72
N THR A 364 -31.88 -8.95 23.62
CA THR A 364 -31.00 -9.58 22.62
C THR A 364 -30.83 -8.65 21.43
N THR A 365 -29.59 -8.41 21.04
CA THR A 365 -29.21 -7.57 19.90
C THR A 365 -28.31 -8.34 18.94
N GLU A 366 -28.66 -8.32 17.65
CA GLU A 366 -27.80 -8.82 16.58
C GLU A 366 -27.09 -7.66 15.89
N MET A 367 -25.78 -7.79 15.67
CA MET A 367 -24.97 -6.77 15.01
C MET A 367 -24.03 -7.39 13.99
N LYS A 368 -24.00 -6.80 12.79
CA LYS A 368 -23.09 -7.20 11.71
C LYS A 368 -22.13 -6.07 11.38
N SER A 369 -20.84 -6.32 11.59
CA SER A 369 -19.80 -5.36 11.22
C SER A 369 -19.41 -5.49 9.74
N LYS A 370 -18.79 -4.45 9.19
CA LYS A 370 -18.32 -4.46 7.79
C LYS A 370 -16.95 -5.12 7.69
N ARG A 371 -16.71 -5.83 6.59
CA ARG A 371 -15.34 -6.10 6.13
C ARG A 371 -14.78 -4.80 5.56
N GLN A 372 -13.70 -4.27 6.13
CA GLN A 372 -13.22 -2.93 5.79
C GLN A 372 -11.73 -2.91 5.46
N ASP A 373 -11.40 -2.44 4.26
CA ASP A 373 -10.01 -2.19 3.84
C ASP A 373 -9.44 -0.91 4.46
N GLY A 374 -8.12 -0.89 4.67
CA GLY A 374 -7.39 0.21 5.27
C GLY A 374 -7.30 1.42 4.35
N ALA A 375 -7.38 1.22 3.04
CA ALA A 375 -7.36 2.24 1.98
C ALA A 375 -6.19 3.23 2.13
N PHE A 376 -5.03 2.73 2.58
CA PHE A 376 -3.80 3.52 2.66
C PHE A 376 -3.38 3.98 1.27
N ILE A 377 -2.81 5.18 1.14
CA ILE A 377 -2.52 5.79 -0.16
C ILE A 377 -1.29 5.15 -0.82
N GLU A 378 -0.23 4.88 -0.04
CA GLU A 378 0.95 4.15 -0.49
C GLU A 378 0.67 2.64 -0.51
N MET A 379 0.63 2.04 -1.70
CA MET A 379 0.43 0.60 -1.85
C MET A 379 1.58 -0.19 -1.18
N GLN A 380 1.34 -1.46 -0.84
CA GLN A 380 2.43 -2.31 -0.35
C GLN A 380 3.49 -2.47 -1.42
N GLY A 381 4.75 -2.44 -1.00
CA GLY A 381 5.89 -2.70 -1.89
C GLY A 381 7.11 -3.13 -1.10
N CYS A 382 8.03 -3.77 -1.81
CA CYS A 382 9.29 -4.22 -1.26
C CYS A 382 10.43 -4.23 -2.28
N ILE A 383 11.65 -4.28 -1.75
CA ILE A 383 12.90 -4.53 -2.45
C ILE A 383 13.58 -5.67 -1.71
N ALA A 384 14.04 -6.70 -2.42
CA ALA A 384 14.84 -7.77 -1.84
C ALA A 384 16.22 -7.83 -2.51
N GLU A 385 17.26 -7.96 -1.70
CA GLU A 385 18.66 -8.04 -2.12
C GLU A 385 19.31 -9.23 -1.42
N TYR A 386 20.01 -10.09 -2.16
CA TYR A 386 20.73 -11.23 -1.59
C TYR A 386 22.22 -11.12 -1.90
N ASP A 387 23.04 -10.91 -0.88
CA ASP A 387 24.46 -10.61 -1.05
C ASP A 387 25.35 -11.87 -1.14
N ASN A 388 26.61 -11.66 -1.51
CA ASN A 388 27.60 -12.74 -1.66
C ASN A 388 27.99 -13.41 -0.32
N ARG A 389 27.63 -12.82 0.83
CA ARG A 389 27.83 -13.41 2.16
C ARG A 389 26.64 -14.27 2.61
N GLY A 390 25.66 -14.43 1.73
CA GLY A 390 24.43 -15.16 1.98
C GLY A 390 23.45 -14.42 2.87
N VAL A 391 23.53 -13.09 2.96
CA VAL A 391 22.59 -12.25 3.72
C VAL A 391 21.50 -11.73 2.80
N LEU A 392 20.24 -11.97 3.19
CA LEU A 392 19.05 -11.45 2.53
C LEU A 392 18.60 -10.16 3.23
N THR A 393 18.56 -9.05 2.49
CA THR A 393 17.97 -7.79 2.97
C THR A 393 16.65 -7.53 2.26
N LEU A 394 15.57 -7.45 3.02
CA LEU A 394 14.24 -7.06 2.56
C LEU A 394 13.93 -5.64 3.04
N THR A 395 13.84 -4.67 2.14
CA THR A 395 13.28 -3.35 2.44
C THR A 395 11.79 -3.38 2.12
N SER A 396 10.92 -3.28 3.13
CA SER A 396 9.47 -3.43 2.95
C SER A 396 8.68 -2.30 3.62
N SER A 397 7.57 -1.91 3.02
CA SER A 397 6.53 -1.03 3.63
C SER A 397 5.79 -1.66 4.84
N THR A 398 6.30 -2.74 5.42
CA THR A 398 5.74 -3.42 6.61
C THR A 398 5.68 -2.52 7.86
N GLN A 399 4.68 -2.74 8.71
CA GLN A 399 4.60 -2.14 10.05
C GLN A 399 5.40 -2.92 11.09
N VAL A 400 5.74 -4.19 10.84
CA VAL A 400 6.27 -5.15 11.82
C VAL A 400 7.53 -5.88 11.32
N PRO A 401 8.69 -5.20 11.20
CA PRO A 401 9.87 -5.76 10.55
C PRO A 401 10.35 -7.09 11.17
N HIS A 402 10.24 -7.27 12.48
CA HIS A 402 10.67 -8.51 13.16
C HIS A 402 9.77 -9.71 12.89
N TYR A 403 8.45 -9.52 12.74
CA TYR A 403 7.55 -10.61 12.38
C TYR A 403 7.82 -11.05 10.94
N VAL A 404 7.95 -10.09 10.03
CA VAL A 404 8.34 -10.37 8.64
C VAL A 404 9.69 -11.07 8.57
N GLN A 405 10.69 -10.65 9.34
CA GLN A 405 12.02 -11.28 9.37
C GLN A 405 11.93 -12.77 9.74
N ARG A 406 11.16 -13.09 10.80
CA ARG A 406 10.96 -14.47 11.26
C ARG A 406 10.23 -15.29 10.19
N THR A 407 9.18 -14.76 9.59
CA THR A 407 8.45 -15.45 8.53
C THR A 407 9.32 -15.68 7.30
N VAL A 408 10.09 -14.68 6.85
CA VAL A 408 11.03 -14.83 5.72
C VAL A 408 12.07 -15.91 6.03
N ALA A 409 12.68 -15.87 7.22
CA ALA A 409 13.67 -16.87 7.64
C ALA A 409 13.07 -18.29 7.64
N MET A 410 11.88 -18.45 8.23
CA MET A 410 11.15 -19.72 8.29
C MET A 410 10.81 -20.26 6.89
N VAL A 411 10.17 -19.45 6.05
CA VAL A 411 9.69 -19.88 4.72
C VAL A 411 10.85 -20.20 3.79
N LEU A 412 11.95 -19.43 3.84
CA LEU A 412 13.11 -19.65 2.97
C LEU A 412 14.12 -20.65 3.53
N GLY A 413 13.87 -21.23 4.72
CA GLY A 413 14.80 -22.13 5.41
C GLY A 413 16.15 -21.47 5.70
N MET A 414 16.14 -20.19 6.07
CA MET A 414 17.35 -19.40 6.36
C MET A 414 17.51 -19.18 7.86
N ASP A 415 18.76 -19.12 8.32
CA ASP A 415 19.07 -18.61 9.65
C ASP A 415 18.54 -17.17 9.79
N VAL A 416 17.86 -16.87 10.91
CA VAL A 416 17.26 -15.55 11.15
C VAL A 416 18.30 -14.42 11.15
N GLY A 417 19.54 -14.68 11.57
CA GLY A 417 20.67 -13.76 11.52
C GLY A 417 21.20 -13.50 10.11
N LYS A 418 20.81 -14.32 9.12
CA LYS A 418 21.06 -14.09 7.69
C LYS A 418 19.92 -13.35 6.99
N VAL A 419 18.85 -12.98 7.70
CA VAL A 419 17.74 -12.20 7.17
C VAL A 419 17.69 -10.85 7.86
N ARG A 420 17.66 -9.76 7.09
CA ARG A 420 17.52 -8.39 7.59
C ARG A 420 16.29 -7.74 6.96
N VAL A 421 15.37 -7.26 7.79
CA VAL A 421 14.22 -6.46 7.31
C VAL A 421 14.43 -4.99 7.63
N LYS A 422 14.47 -4.14 6.61
CA LYS A 422 14.54 -2.68 6.72
C LYS A 422 13.13 -2.11 6.51
N LYS A 423 12.64 -1.34 7.49
CA LYS A 423 11.41 -0.57 7.35
C LYS A 423 11.78 0.87 6.95
N PRO A 424 11.56 1.31 5.70
CA PRO A 424 11.68 2.71 5.34
C PRO A 424 10.51 3.49 5.95
N TYR A 425 10.34 4.75 5.58
CA TYR A 425 9.09 5.43 5.90
C TYR A 425 7.91 4.75 5.19
N VAL A 426 6.80 4.60 5.92
CA VAL A 426 5.61 3.89 5.46
C VAL A 426 4.46 4.87 5.32
N GLY A 427 3.83 4.89 4.15
CA GLY A 427 2.65 5.69 3.82
C GLY A 427 1.35 5.13 4.42
N ALA A 428 1.41 4.79 5.71
CA ALA A 428 0.39 4.11 6.51
C ALA A 428 0.14 2.63 6.12
N GLY A 429 -0.62 1.95 6.99
CA GLY A 429 -0.99 0.54 6.82
C GLY A 429 -2.23 0.14 7.62
N PHE A 430 -2.55 0.86 8.70
CA PHE A 430 -3.79 0.69 9.48
C PHE A 430 -4.02 -0.75 9.96
N GLY A 431 -2.95 -1.49 10.22
CA GLY A 431 -2.97 -2.89 10.67
C GLY A 431 -2.77 -3.90 9.54
N ILE A 432 -3.10 -3.55 8.30
CA ILE A 432 -3.04 -4.45 7.15
C ILE A 432 -1.60 -4.83 6.79
N LYS A 433 -0.67 -3.88 6.92
CA LYS A 433 0.77 -4.12 6.67
C LYS A 433 1.47 -4.74 7.89
N ALA A 434 0.72 -5.33 8.83
CA ALA A 434 1.26 -5.96 10.05
C ALA A 434 1.47 -7.48 9.91
N ALA A 435 1.61 -8.00 8.69
CA ALA A 435 1.95 -9.39 8.43
C ALA A 435 2.92 -9.47 7.23
N ALA A 436 3.67 -10.58 7.15
CA ALA A 436 4.34 -10.92 5.90
C ALA A 436 3.28 -11.15 4.80
N ASN A 437 3.65 -10.94 3.54
CA ASN A 437 2.77 -11.19 2.41
C ASN A 437 3.48 -11.94 1.27
N PRO A 438 2.74 -12.61 0.38
CA PRO A 438 3.29 -13.37 -0.74
C PRO A 438 4.26 -12.57 -1.62
N MET A 439 4.00 -11.28 -1.88
CA MET A 439 4.90 -10.42 -2.66
C MET A 439 6.29 -10.30 -2.00
N GLU A 440 6.36 -10.11 -0.69
CA GLU A 440 7.65 -10.04 0.03
C GLU A 440 8.41 -11.36 -0.08
N LEU A 441 7.72 -12.48 0.12
CA LEU A 441 8.30 -13.82 0.11
C LEU A 441 8.78 -14.20 -1.30
N ALA A 442 7.96 -13.94 -2.32
CA ALA A 442 8.31 -14.14 -3.72
C ALA A 442 9.53 -13.30 -4.13
N CYS A 443 9.57 -12.01 -3.77
CA CYS A 443 10.73 -11.17 -4.01
C CYS A 443 11.99 -11.71 -3.33
N CYS A 444 11.90 -12.18 -2.08
CA CYS A 444 13.03 -12.79 -1.39
C CYS A 444 13.57 -14.03 -2.11
N ILE A 445 12.68 -14.92 -2.56
CA ILE A 445 13.04 -16.13 -3.33
C ILE A 445 13.69 -15.74 -4.65
N LEU A 446 13.12 -14.78 -5.38
CA LEU A 446 13.64 -14.30 -6.66
C LEU A 446 15.00 -13.61 -6.53
N ALA A 447 15.21 -12.79 -5.50
CA ALA A 447 16.52 -12.19 -5.22
C ALA A 447 17.58 -13.27 -4.96
N LYS A 448 17.25 -14.29 -4.17
CA LYS A 448 18.13 -15.43 -3.89
C LYS A 448 18.45 -16.23 -5.15
N LYS A 449 17.43 -16.51 -6.00
CA LYS A 449 17.55 -17.28 -7.24
C LYS A 449 18.36 -16.54 -8.32
N THR A 450 18.13 -15.24 -8.48
CA THR A 450 18.71 -14.44 -9.57
C THR A 450 20.04 -13.76 -9.19
N ARG A 451 20.35 -13.67 -7.89
CA ARG A 451 21.51 -12.91 -7.37
C ARG A 451 21.51 -11.44 -7.79
N LYS A 452 20.32 -10.89 -8.05
CA LYS A 452 20.10 -9.49 -8.39
C LYS A 452 19.14 -8.86 -7.39
N PRO A 453 19.23 -7.53 -7.16
CA PRO A 453 18.16 -6.81 -6.49
C PRO A 453 16.85 -7.01 -7.26
N VAL A 454 15.75 -7.24 -6.54
CA VAL A 454 14.42 -7.30 -7.12
C VAL A 454 13.48 -6.35 -6.40
N LYS A 455 12.50 -5.79 -7.11
CA LYS A 455 11.51 -4.89 -6.54
C LYS A 455 10.10 -5.20 -7.05
N MET A 456 9.13 -4.95 -6.18
CA MET A 456 7.71 -5.03 -6.53
C MET A 456 6.89 -4.03 -5.71
N ASN A 457 5.84 -3.52 -6.33
CA ASN A 457 4.73 -2.86 -5.66
C ASN A 457 3.43 -3.51 -6.10
N PHE A 458 2.52 -3.73 -5.17
CA PHE A 458 1.14 -4.03 -5.54
C PHE A 458 0.53 -2.85 -6.29
N THR A 459 -0.34 -3.15 -7.24
CA THR A 459 -1.32 -2.19 -7.77
C THR A 459 -2.42 -1.95 -6.74
N ARG A 460 -3.27 -0.94 -6.98
CA ARG A 460 -4.41 -0.66 -6.09
C ARG A 460 -5.38 -1.83 -6.05
N GLU A 461 -5.61 -2.44 -7.20
CA GLU A 461 -6.47 -3.61 -7.33
C GLU A 461 -5.90 -4.80 -6.54
N GLN A 462 -4.59 -5.05 -6.65
CA GLN A 462 -3.93 -6.10 -5.87
C GLN A 462 -4.02 -5.87 -4.36
N VAL A 463 -3.90 -4.62 -3.88
CA VAL A 463 -4.12 -4.32 -2.45
C VAL A 463 -5.54 -4.71 -2.01
N PHE A 464 -6.56 -4.45 -2.84
CA PHE A 464 -7.93 -4.82 -2.51
C PHE A 464 -8.20 -6.32 -2.63
N MET A 465 -7.63 -6.98 -3.66
CA MET A 465 -7.75 -8.43 -3.84
C MET A 465 -7.05 -9.19 -2.72
N TYR A 466 -5.85 -8.79 -2.32
CA TYR A 466 -5.09 -9.41 -1.22
C TYR A 466 -5.92 -9.49 0.08
N GLY A 467 -6.93 -8.63 0.24
CA GLY A 467 -8.10 -8.93 1.06
C GLY A 467 -7.85 -8.96 2.57
N ARG A 468 -6.65 -8.59 3.03
CA ARG A 468 -6.29 -8.42 4.45
C ARG A 468 -6.96 -7.18 5.04
N ALA A 469 -8.27 -7.24 5.14
CA ALA A 469 -9.13 -6.20 5.69
C ALA A 469 -9.45 -6.50 7.17
N ARG A 470 -10.12 -5.57 7.84
CA ARG A 470 -10.83 -5.88 9.08
C ARG A 470 -11.79 -7.04 8.82
N HIS A 471 -11.70 -8.09 9.64
CA HIS A 471 -12.64 -9.21 9.61
C HIS A 471 -14.06 -8.72 9.90
N ARG A 472 -15.03 -9.30 9.19
CA ARG A 472 -16.45 -9.10 9.47
C ARG A 472 -16.84 -9.99 10.63
N PHE A 473 -17.69 -9.47 11.51
CA PHE A 473 -18.22 -10.19 12.66
C PHE A 473 -19.74 -10.13 12.66
N HIS A 474 -20.36 -11.25 13.02
CA HIS A 474 -21.77 -11.33 13.37
C HIS A 474 -21.85 -11.61 14.87
N HIS A 475 -22.40 -10.65 15.62
CA HIS A 475 -22.54 -10.73 17.06
C HIS A 475 -24.01 -10.96 17.41
N THR A 476 -24.26 -11.88 18.33
CA THR A 476 -25.54 -12.02 19.03
C THR A 476 -25.27 -11.78 20.51
N ILE A 477 -25.78 -10.66 21.03
CA ILE A 477 -25.49 -10.20 22.40
C ILE A 477 -26.79 -10.15 23.18
N THR A 478 -26.88 -10.92 24.25
CA THR A 478 -27.98 -10.89 25.22
C THR A 478 -27.50 -10.20 26.49
N THR A 479 -28.07 -9.05 26.81
CA THR A 479 -27.71 -8.27 28.00
C THR A 479 -28.87 -8.27 28.99
N GLY A 480 -28.59 -8.65 30.23
CA GLY A 480 -29.51 -8.55 31.36
C GLY A 480 -29.17 -7.35 32.23
N ALA A 481 -30.18 -6.58 32.64
CA ALA A 481 -30.04 -5.43 33.53
C ALA A 481 -31.22 -5.29 34.49
N LYS A 482 -31.00 -4.61 35.61
CA LYS A 482 -32.05 -4.14 36.51
C LYS A 482 -32.70 -2.87 35.99
N LYS A 483 -33.90 -2.52 36.51
CA LYS A 483 -34.59 -1.26 36.18
C LYS A 483 -33.79 0.00 36.54
N ASP A 484 -32.88 -0.10 37.49
CA ASP A 484 -31.97 0.99 37.89
C ASP A 484 -30.76 1.18 36.96
N GLY A 485 -30.62 0.32 35.94
CA GLY A 485 -29.51 0.34 34.98
C GLY A 485 -28.31 -0.53 35.35
N THR A 486 -28.33 -1.24 36.48
CA THR A 486 -27.28 -2.19 36.85
C THR A 486 -27.21 -3.33 35.84
N LEU A 487 -26.07 -3.51 35.18
CA LEU A 487 -25.82 -4.67 34.32
C LEU A 487 -25.61 -5.92 35.17
N MET A 488 -26.38 -6.95 34.89
CA MET A 488 -26.39 -8.20 35.66
C MET A 488 -25.67 -9.34 34.93
N ALA A 489 -25.84 -9.42 33.60
CA ALA A 489 -25.24 -10.47 32.80
C ALA A 489 -25.09 -10.07 31.32
N LEU A 490 -24.14 -10.72 30.66
CA LEU A 490 -23.89 -10.62 29.23
C LEU A 490 -23.62 -12.01 28.68
N LYS A 491 -24.45 -12.48 27.76
CA LYS A 491 -24.15 -13.64 26.91
C LYS A 491 -23.84 -13.13 25.51
N HIS A 492 -22.68 -13.48 24.97
CA HIS A 492 -22.25 -13.03 23.66
C HIS A 492 -21.78 -14.22 22.81
N GLU A 493 -22.45 -14.44 21.69
CA GLU A 493 -22.00 -15.35 20.62
C GLU A 493 -21.46 -14.52 19.45
N CYS A 494 -20.34 -14.94 18.88
CA CYS A 494 -19.63 -14.17 17.87
C CYS A 494 -19.08 -15.06 16.76
N TRP A 495 -19.45 -14.76 15.51
CA TRP A 495 -18.94 -15.43 14.33
C TRP A 495 -18.01 -14.49 13.57
N LEU A 496 -16.74 -14.88 13.39
CA LEU A 496 -15.73 -14.13 12.63
C LEU A 496 -15.59 -14.70 11.22
N ASP A 497 -15.83 -13.86 10.20
CA ASP A 497 -15.54 -14.18 8.79
C ASP A 497 -14.03 -14.09 8.52
N GLY A 498 -13.36 -15.24 8.61
CA GLY A 498 -11.91 -15.39 8.46
C GLY A 498 -11.43 -15.22 7.02
N GLY A 499 -12.32 -15.34 6.03
CA GLY A 499 -11.93 -15.53 4.63
C GLY A 499 -11.13 -16.82 4.42
N ALA A 500 -10.24 -16.80 3.42
CA ALA A 500 -9.51 -18.00 3.01
C ALA A 500 -8.32 -18.37 3.90
N TYR A 501 -7.67 -17.39 4.53
CA TYR A 501 -6.49 -17.61 5.37
C TYR A 501 -6.60 -16.83 6.67
N THR A 502 -6.24 -17.49 7.77
CA THR A 502 -6.50 -17.07 9.14
C THR A 502 -6.03 -15.66 9.49
N SER A 503 -4.86 -15.23 9.01
CA SER A 503 -4.33 -13.88 9.30
C SER A 503 -4.31 -13.56 10.80
N PHE A 504 -4.58 -12.29 11.13
CA PHE A 504 -4.95 -11.80 12.45
C PHE A 504 -6.28 -12.32 12.98
N GLY A 505 -7.08 -13.06 12.20
CA GLY A 505 -8.36 -13.61 12.63
C GLY A 505 -8.22 -14.41 13.92
N ILE A 506 -7.19 -15.27 14.01
CA ILE A 506 -6.92 -16.08 15.21
C ILE A 506 -6.70 -15.23 16.44
N ALA A 507 -5.83 -14.22 16.36
CA ALA A 507 -5.61 -13.31 17.48
C ALA A 507 -6.89 -12.56 17.84
N THR A 508 -7.71 -12.20 16.84
CA THR A 508 -8.94 -11.44 17.05
C THR A 508 -10.02 -12.26 17.74
N VAL A 509 -10.18 -13.55 17.41
CA VAL A 509 -11.14 -14.44 18.09
C VAL A 509 -10.82 -14.58 19.59
N TYR A 510 -9.55 -14.56 19.99
CA TYR A 510 -9.18 -14.61 21.42
C TYR A 510 -9.54 -13.34 22.21
N TYR A 511 -9.79 -12.21 21.52
CA TYR A 511 -10.13 -10.93 22.16
C TYR A 511 -11.63 -10.60 22.12
N THR A 512 -12.43 -11.44 21.45
CA THR A 512 -13.89 -11.37 21.43
C THR A 512 -14.46 -12.38 22.39
#